data_AF-A0A175RCZ2-F1
#
_entry.id   AF-A0A175RCZ2-F1
#
_cell.length_a   1.000
_cell.length_b   1.000
_cell.length_c   1.000
_cell.angle_alpha   90.00
_cell.angle_beta   90.00
_cell.angle_gamma   90.00
#
_symmetry.space_group_name_H-M   'P 1'
#
loop_
_entity.id
_entity.type
_entity.pdbx_description
1 polymer ?
#
loop_
_entity_poly.entity_id
_entity_poly.type
_entity_poly.pdbx_seq_one_letter_code
_entity_poly.pdbx_strand_id
1 'polypeptide(L)'
;MERSEQQSLPVVEPYDSPTGGWGSVKSLAEKSIAEGLAVSTIWNTLFKQNKPDGFACVSCSWAKPADSHAFEFCENGAKATIWEQTKKRTDRDFFSRHRVTELLDWTDHDLEKHGRLTTPMRYDASLDQYVPVTWDSAFR
;
A
#
# COMPACT_ATOMS: atom_id res chain seq x y z
N MET A 1 -4.94 -23.15 -6.54
CA MET A 1 -3.63 -22.49 -6.51
C MET A 1 -3.35 -22.22 -5.04
N GLU A 2 -2.45 -23.00 -4.42
CA GLU A 2 -1.96 -22.67 -3.09
C GLU A 2 -1.16 -21.37 -3.24
N ARG A 3 -1.64 -20.29 -2.62
CA ARG A 3 -0.97 -18.99 -2.72
C ARG A 3 0.27 -19.03 -1.84
N SER A 4 1.38 -18.45 -2.28
CA SER A 4 2.66 -18.40 -1.55
C SER A 4 2.56 -17.79 -0.14
N GLU A 5 1.46 -17.09 0.16
CA GLU A 5 1.14 -16.49 1.45
C GLU A 5 0.55 -17.46 2.49
N GLN A 6 0.32 -18.74 2.13
CA GLN A 6 -0.06 -19.77 3.09
C GLN A 6 1.15 -20.18 3.94
N GLN A 7 1.60 -19.27 4.80
CA GLN A 7 2.55 -19.58 5.87
C GLN A 7 1.90 -20.47 6.94
N SER A 8 2.75 -21.18 7.68
CA SER A 8 2.39 -21.86 8.93
C SER A 8 1.62 -20.93 9.85
N LEU A 9 0.72 -21.50 10.68
CA LEU A 9 -0.06 -20.74 11.66
C LEU A 9 0.82 -19.72 12.41
N PRO A 10 0.39 -18.46 12.54
CA PRO A 10 1.19 -17.44 13.19
C PRO A 10 1.47 -17.83 14.63
N VAL A 11 2.72 -17.64 15.07
CA VAL A 11 3.07 -17.79 16.48
C VAL A 11 2.59 -16.55 17.22
N VAL A 12 1.64 -16.74 18.15
CA VAL A 12 1.11 -15.66 18.98
C VAL A 12 1.83 -15.69 20.31
N GLU A 13 2.62 -14.65 20.57
CA GLU A 13 3.34 -14.47 21.83
C GLU A 13 2.70 -13.34 22.66
N PRO A 14 2.77 -13.39 24.00
CA PRO A 14 2.34 -12.28 24.85
C PRO A 14 3.08 -10.98 24.51
N TYR A 15 2.32 -9.87 24.46
CA TYR A 15 2.86 -8.53 24.19
C TYR A 15 2.60 -7.61 25.38
N ASP A 16 3.66 -7.27 26.12
CA ASP A 16 3.56 -6.49 27.35
C ASP A 16 3.70 -4.98 27.13
N SER A 17 3.83 -4.54 25.87
CA SER A 17 3.95 -3.13 25.52
C SER A 17 2.58 -2.51 25.17
N PRO A 18 2.46 -1.17 25.17
CA PRO A 18 1.24 -0.50 24.74
C PRO A 18 0.92 -0.78 23.26
N THR A 19 -0.36 -0.99 22.93
CA THR A 19 -0.84 -1.23 21.55
C THR A 19 -0.62 -0.03 20.61
N GLY A 20 -0.35 1.16 21.17
CA GLY A 20 -0.01 2.37 20.45
C GLY A 20 0.94 3.25 21.27
N GLY A 21 1.66 4.15 20.60
CA GLY A 21 2.61 5.06 21.24
C GLY A 21 3.97 5.01 20.56
N TRP A 22 5.05 5.09 21.35
CA TRP A 22 6.41 5.20 20.80
C TRP A 22 6.84 4.00 19.96
N GLY A 23 6.38 2.79 20.29
CA GLY A 23 6.61 1.59 19.47
C GLY A 23 6.01 1.75 18.06
N SER A 24 4.80 2.28 17.96
CA SER A 24 4.16 2.59 16.68
C SER A 24 4.90 3.68 15.92
N VAL A 25 5.32 4.76 16.59
CA VAL A 25 6.09 5.83 15.95
C VAL A 25 7.40 5.29 15.36
N LYS A 26 8.11 4.42 16.10
CA LYS A 26 9.31 3.74 15.60
C LYS A 26 9.00 2.90 14.36
N SER A 27 7.92 2.10 14.40
CA SER A 27 7.51 1.29 13.25
C SER A 27 7.19 2.14 12.02
N LEU A 28 6.52 3.29 12.21
CA LEU A 28 6.25 4.23 11.11
C LEU A 28 7.52 4.82 10.51
N ALA A 29 8.52 5.16 11.33
CA ALA A 29 9.81 5.64 10.84
C ALA A 29 10.53 4.56 10.02
N GLU A 30 10.62 3.33 10.54
CA GLU A 30 11.22 2.19 9.85
C GLU A 30 10.55 1.89 8.50
N LYS A 31 9.21 1.86 8.47
CA LYS A 31 8.47 1.63 7.22
C LYS A 31 8.61 2.79 6.25
N SER A 32 8.59 4.04 6.72
CA SER A 32 8.83 5.20 5.85
C SER A 32 10.22 5.14 5.20
N ILE A 33 11.25 4.68 5.92
CA ILE A 33 12.59 4.48 5.35
C ILE A 33 12.57 3.33 4.33
N ALA A 34 11.94 2.20 4.66
CA ALA A 34 11.83 1.05 3.75
C ALA A 34 11.05 1.37 2.46
N GLU A 35 10.14 2.35 2.48
CA GLU A 35 9.44 2.87 1.31
C GLU A 35 10.23 3.97 0.55
N GLY A 36 11.42 4.34 1.02
CA GLY A 36 12.21 5.44 0.43
C GLY A 36 11.59 6.82 0.68
N LEU A 37 10.73 6.94 1.69
CA LEU A 37 9.95 8.14 2.03
C LEU A 37 10.52 8.91 3.23
N ALA A 38 11.71 8.55 3.72
CA ALA A 38 12.34 9.16 4.90
C ALA A 38 12.43 10.70 4.83
N VAL A 39 12.78 11.24 3.64
CA VAL A 39 12.94 12.69 3.38
C VAL A 39 11.75 13.24 2.55
N SER A 40 10.63 12.52 2.52
CA SER A 40 9.46 12.92 1.76
C SER A 40 8.51 13.81 2.58
N THR A 41 7.51 14.38 1.92
CA THR A 41 6.41 15.12 2.55
C THR A 41 5.40 14.22 3.27
N ILE A 42 5.71 12.93 3.46
CA ILE A 42 4.81 11.98 4.11
C ILE A 42 4.45 12.42 5.53
N TRP A 43 5.40 12.98 6.27
CA TRP A 43 5.16 13.47 7.63
C TRP A 43 4.16 14.63 7.65
N ASN A 44 4.27 15.57 6.71
CA ASN A 44 3.28 16.65 6.53
C ASN A 44 1.89 16.10 6.20
N THR A 45 1.84 15.00 5.45
CA THR A 45 0.58 14.30 5.13
C THR A 45 0.00 13.69 6.40
N LEU A 46 0.78 12.91 7.15
CA LEU A 46 0.33 12.30 8.40
C LEU A 46 -0.12 13.36 9.42
N PHE A 47 0.55 14.51 9.49
CA PHE A 47 0.11 15.63 10.33
C PHE A 47 -1.25 16.22 9.96
N LYS A 48 -1.79 15.93 8.77
CA LYS A 48 -3.15 16.33 8.36
C LYS A 48 -4.14 15.16 8.37
N GLN A 49 -3.69 13.95 8.69
CA GLN A 49 -4.56 12.79 8.70
C GLN A 49 -5.53 12.87 9.88
N ASN A 50 -6.80 12.64 9.60
CA ASN A 50 -7.94 12.65 10.52
C ASN A 50 -8.12 13.96 11.32
N LYS A 51 -7.71 15.09 10.73
CA LYS A 51 -7.95 16.42 11.31
C LYS A 51 -9.14 17.12 10.65
N PRO A 52 -9.79 18.09 11.33
CA PRO A 52 -10.91 18.85 10.78
C PRO A 52 -10.60 19.52 9.43
N ASP A 53 -9.42 20.11 9.27
CA ASP A 53 -8.93 20.77 8.05
C ASP A 53 -8.06 19.85 7.17
N GLY A 54 -8.07 18.56 7.46
CA GLY A 54 -7.23 17.55 6.87
C GLY A 54 -8.00 16.58 5.96
N PHE A 55 -7.53 15.33 5.91
CA PHE A 55 -8.21 14.26 5.17
C PHE A 55 -8.58 13.10 6.09
N ALA A 56 -9.53 12.26 5.69
CA ALA A 56 -9.86 11.03 6.42
C ALA A 56 -8.97 9.88 5.92
N CYS A 57 -8.39 9.12 6.84
CA CYS A 57 -7.83 7.82 6.49
C CYS A 57 -8.94 6.89 5.99
N VAL A 58 -8.77 6.34 4.77
CA VAL A 58 -9.80 5.51 4.12
C VAL A 58 -9.98 4.12 4.75
N SER A 59 -9.08 3.73 5.65
CA SER A 59 -9.07 2.41 6.29
C SER A 59 -9.22 2.48 7.82
N CYS A 60 -9.39 3.67 8.41
CA CYS A 60 -9.40 3.85 9.86
C CYS A 60 -10.76 4.35 10.36
N SER A 61 -11.26 3.76 11.44
CA SER A 61 -12.46 4.20 12.15
C SER A 61 -12.20 5.33 13.16
N TRP A 62 -11.02 5.96 13.10
CA TRP A 62 -10.64 7.00 14.05
C TRP A 62 -11.53 8.23 13.91
N ALA A 63 -12.10 8.69 15.02
CA ALA A 63 -12.93 9.87 15.05
C ALA A 63 -12.13 11.14 14.74
N LYS A 64 -12.80 12.18 14.23
CA LYS A 64 -12.19 13.50 14.04
C LYS A 64 -12.64 14.44 15.16
N PRO A 65 -11.93 14.48 16.30
CA PRO A 65 -12.28 15.42 17.37
C PRO A 65 -12.15 16.86 16.88
N ALA A 66 -12.97 17.75 17.45
CA ALA A 66 -12.89 19.19 17.17
C ALA A 66 -11.52 19.75 17.61
N ASP A 67 -11.05 19.34 18.79
CA ASP A 67 -9.72 19.62 19.32
C ASP A 67 -8.78 18.45 19.01
N SER A 68 -8.17 18.45 17.82
CA SER A 68 -7.27 17.37 17.38
C SER A 68 -5.87 17.46 18.00
N HIS A 69 -5.33 16.33 18.42
CA HIS A 69 -3.94 16.18 18.86
C HIS A 69 -2.97 16.02 17.67
N ALA A 70 -1.67 15.91 18.00
CA ALA A 70 -0.62 15.73 17.01
C ALA A 70 -0.79 14.44 16.20
N PHE A 71 -1.22 13.35 16.85
CA PHE A 71 -1.38 12.01 16.28
C PHE A 71 -2.84 11.56 16.40
N GLU A 72 -3.63 11.84 15.37
CA GLU A 72 -5.04 11.39 15.27
C GLU A 72 -5.18 10.17 14.36
N PHE A 73 -4.29 9.20 14.47
CA PHE A 73 -4.31 8.00 13.62
C PHE A 73 -3.69 6.80 14.31
N CYS A 74 -4.17 5.62 13.95
CA CYS A 74 -3.50 4.38 14.33
C CYS A 74 -2.31 4.09 13.40
N GLU A 75 -1.42 3.23 13.85
CA GLU A 75 -0.22 2.82 13.11
C GLU A 75 -0.54 2.28 11.71
N ASN A 76 -1.53 1.38 11.60
CA ASN A 76 -1.90 0.79 10.32
C ASN A 76 -2.54 1.82 9.37
N GLY A 77 -3.29 2.78 9.91
CA GLY A 77 -3.84 3.88 9.12
C GLY A 77 -2.75 4.80 8.58
N ALA A 78 -1.69 5.05 9.35
CA ALA A 78 -0.53 5.78 8.86
C ALA A 78 0.29 4.98 7.85
N LYS A 79 0.51 3.68 8.07
CA LYS A 79 1.19 2.79 7.11
C LYS A 79 0.45 2.71 5.77
N ALA A 80 -0.88 2.64 5.79
CA ALA A 80 -1.68 2.68 4.58
C ALA A 80 -1.46 3.98 3.79
N THR A 81 -1.44 5.13 4.46
CA THR A 81 -1.13 6.42 3.81
C THR A 81 0.30 6.48 3.27
N ILE A 82 1.28 5.95 4.00
CA ILE A 82 2.67 5.83 3.54
C ILE A 82 2.72 5.00 2.26
N TRP A 83 2.01 3.87 2.24
CA TRP A 83 1.94 2.95 1.10
C TRP A 83 1.29 3.61 -0.13
N GLU A 84 0.23 4.41 0.08
CA GLU A 84 -0.44 5.13 -1.00
C GLU A 84 0.42 6.22 -1.63
N GLN A 85 1.32 6.83 -0.86
CA GLN A 85 2.24 7.88 -1.33
C GLN A 85 3.42 7.36 -2.16
N THR A 86 3.41 6.08 -2.54
CA THR A 86 4.42 5.49 -3.41
C THR A 86 4.55 6.23 -4.74
N LYS A 87 5.80 6.47 -5.17
CA LYS A 87 6.11 7.02 -6.49
C LYS A 87 6.24 5.95 -7.57
N LYS A 88 6.24 4.67 -7.19
CA LYS A 88 6.40 3.57 -8.13
C LYS A 88 5.18 3.42 -9.01
N ARG A 89 5.40 3.04 -10.27
CA ARG A 89 4.35 2.84 -11.26
C ARG A 89 4.59 1.51 -11.96
N THR A 90 3.52 0.74 -12.06
CA THR A 90 3.46 -0.46 -12.89
C THR A 90 2.99 -0.01 -14.26
N ASP A 91 3.94 0.06 -15.19
CA ASP A 91 3.73 0.54 -16.55
C ASP A 91 3.55 -0.60 -17.56
N ARG A 92 3.33 -0.25 -18.82
CA ARG A 92 3.22 -1.22 -19.92
C ARG A 92 4.50 -2.04 -20.13
N ASP A 93 5.67 -1.47 -19.81
CA ASP A 93 6.94 -2.14 -20.03
C ASP A 93 7.11 -3.28 -19.04
N PHE A 94 6.64 -3.12 -17.79
CA PHE A 94 6.52 -4.22 -16.83
C PHE A 94 5.74 -5.39 -17.42
N PHE A 95 4.53 -5.16 -17.91
CA PHE A 95 3.69 -6.24 -18.45
C PHE A 95 4.22 -6.86 -19.73
N SER A 96 5.01 -6.13 -20.51
CA SER A 96 5.71 -6.70 -21.68
C SER A 96 6.82 -7.69 -21.30
N ARG A 97 7.34 -7.59 -20.07
CA ARG A 97 8.45 -8.42 -19.55
C ARG A 97 8.00 -9.62 -18.71
N HIS A 98 6.76 -9.62 -18.23
CA HIS A 98 6.26 -10.66 -17.31
C HIS A 98 5.05 -11.38 -17.89
N ARG A 99 5.06 -12.72 -17.80
CA ARG A 99 3.89 -13.53 -18.13
C ARG A 99 2.88 -13.52 -16.98
N VAL A 100 1.59 -13.64 -17.27
CA VAL A 100 0.58 -13.70 -16.19
C VAL A 100 0.77 -14.96 -15.35
N THR A 101 1.09 -16.10 -15.98
CA THR A 101 1.43 -17.33 -15.24
C THR A 101 2.59 -17.17 -14.26
N GLU A 102 3.62 -16.39 -14.62
CA GLU A 102 4.74 -16.06 -13.71
C GLU A 102 4.26 -15.18 -12.55
N LEU A 103 3.46 -14.15 -12.84
CA LEU A 103 2.95 -13.24 -11.82
C LEU A 103 2.03 -13.92 -10.81
N LEU A 104 1.41 -15.05 -11.16
CA LEU A 104 0.59 -15.83 -10.22
C LEU A 104 1.42 -16.51 -9.11
N ASP A 105 2.72 -16.67 -9.30
CA ASP A 105 3.62 -17.22 -8.28
C ASP A 105 4.17 -16.14 -7.33
N TRP A 106 3.93 -14.85 -7.63
CA TRP A 106 4.35 -13.74 -6.78
C TRP A 106 3.43 -13.59 -5.57
N THR A 107 3.95 -13.04 -4.48
CA THR A 107 3.13 -12.69 -3.31
C THR A 107 2.29 -11.45 -3.61
N ASP A 108 1.16 -11.27 -2.91
CA ASP A 108 0.35 -10.04 -3.09
C ASP A 108 1.16 -8.81 -2.70
N HIS A 109 1.98 -8.95 -1.66
CA HIS A 109 2.91 -7.91 -1.25
C HIS A 109 3.86 -7.51 -2.39
N ASP A 110 4.47 -8.46 -3.10
CA ASP A 110 5.41 -8.17 -4.18
C ASP A 110 4.72 -7.57 -5.40
N LEU A 111 3.52 -8.06 -5.74
CA LEU A 111 2.68 -7.50 -6.80
C LEU A 111 2.32 -6.04 -6.51
N GLU A 112 1.83 -5.77 -5.30
CA GLU A 112 1.44 -4.43 -4.86
C GLU A 112 2.66 -3.49 -4.76
N LYS A 113 3.82 -4.00 -4.31
CA LYS A 113 5.07 -3.25 -4.12
C LYS A 113 5.68 -2.76 -5.44
N HIS A 114 5.28 -3.33 -6.58
CA HIS A 114 5.72 -2.88 -7.90
C HIS A 114 5.14 -1.49 -8.24
N GLY A 115 3.95 -1.16 -7.74
CA GLY A 115 3.37 0.19 -7.80
C GLY A 115 2.04 0.29 -8.55
N ARG A 116 1.58 1.53 -8.75
CA ARG A 116 0.23 1.81 -9.29
C ARG A 116 0.15 1.53 -10.79
N LEU A 117 -0.93 0.88 -11.22
CA LEU A 117 -1.28 0.75 -12.64
C LEU A 117 -1.55 2.13 -13.24
N THR A 118 -1.02 2.37 -14.43
CA THR A 118 -1.09 3.69 -15.08
C THR A 118 -1.74 3.67 -16.46
N THR A 119 -1.92 2.49 -17.04
CA THR A 119 -2.42 2.30 -18.40
C THR A 119 -3.51 1.23 -18.38
N PRO A 120 -4.62 1.37 -19.11
CA PRO A 120 -5.58 0.29 -19.29
C PRO A 120 -4.93 -0.89 -19.99
N MET A 121 -5.15 -2.09 -19.48
CA MET A 121 -4.55 -3.32 -20.00
C MET A 121 -5.63 -4.35 -20.31
N ARG A 122 -5.36 -5.25 -21.26
CA ARG A 122 -6.18 -6.43 -21.54
C ARG A 122 -5.28 -7.66 -21.58
N TYR A 123 -5.75 -8.76 -21.02
CA TYR A 123 -5.04 -10.03 -21.13
C TYR A 123 -5.09 -10.57 -22.57
N ASP A 124 -3.95 -10.96 -23.12
CA ASP A 124 -3.81 -11.68 -24.38
C ASP A 124 -3.36 -13.12 -24.10
N ALA A 125 -4.27 -14.07 -24.31
CA ALA A 125 -4.02 -15.49 -24.03
C ALA A 125 -2.97 -16.13 -24.94
N SER A 126 -2.74 -15.58 -26.14
CA SER A 126 -1.72 -16.11 -27.06
C SER A 126 -0.30 -15.77 -26.61
N LEU A 127 -0.15 -14.64 -25.91
CA LEU A 127 1.11 -14.16 -25.35
C LEU A 127 1.28 -14.51 -23.87
N ASP A 128 0.18 -14.85 -23.18
CA ASP A 128 0.12 -14.97 -21.72
C ASP A 128 0.61 -13.69 -21.03
N GLN A 129 0.15 -12.54 -21.51
CA GLN A 129 0.59 -11.22 -21.05
C GLN A 129 -0.57 -10.22 -21.02
N TYR A 130 -0.42 -9.17 -20.22
CA TYR A 130 -1.26 -7.99 -20.31
C TYR A 130 -0.72 -7.03 -21.37
N VAL A 131 -1.54 -6.69 -22.37
CA VAL A 131 -1.21 -5.73 -23.43
C VAL A 131 -1.98 -4.43 -23.25
N PRO A 132 -1.37 -3.26 -23.55
CA PRO A 132 -2.03 -1.97 -23.38
C PRO A 132 -3.20 -1.81 -24.35
N VAL A 133 -4.29 -1.21 -23.87
CA VAL A 133 -5.47 -0.87 -24.67
C VAL A 133 -5.91 0.56 -24.38
N THR A 134 -6.77 1.11 -25.25
CA THR A 134 -7.42 2.40 -24.99
C THR A 134 -8.54 2.23 -23.97
N TRP A 135 -8.92 3.32 -23.27
CA TRP A 135 -10.09 3.30 -22.39
C TRP A 135 -11.37 2.91 -23.13
N ASP A 136 -11.59 3.43 -24.35
CA ASP A 136 -12.74 3.06 -25.18
C ASP A 136 -12.80 1.56 -25.49
N SER A 137 -11.65 0.93 -25.71
CA SER A 137 -11.57 -0.52 -25.92
C SER A 137 -11.73 -1.32 -24.63
N ALA A 138 -11.32 -0.77 -23.48
CA ALA A 138 -11.43 -1.45 -22.18
C ALA A 138 -12.88 -1.50 -21.65
N PHE A 139 -13.71 -0.52 -22.01
CA PHE A 139 -15.12 -0.44 -21.59
C PHE A 139 -16.10 -1.15 -22.55
N ARG A 140 -15.61 -1.78 -23.62
CA ARG A 140 -16.43 -2.57 -24.57
C ARG A 140 -16.24 -4.05 -24.34
#